data_AF-A0A3D2K8W8-F1
#
_entry.id   AF-A0A3D2K8W8-F1
#
_cell.length_a   1.000
_cell.length_b   1.000
_cell.length_c   1.000
_cell.angle_alpha   90.00
_cell.angle_beta   90.00
_cell.angle_gamma   90.00
#
_symmetry.space_group_name_H-M   'P 1'
#
loop_
_entity.id
_entity.type
_entity.pdbx_description
1 polymer ?
#
loop_
_entity_poly.entity_id
_entity_poly.type
_entity_poly.pdbx_seq_one_letter_code
_entity_poly.pdbx_strand_id
1 'polypeptide(L)'
;EVCPVRNDFFGETVTVSGLVTGGDIIKQYKGKLKKNVIIPKTMLREFSGVFLDEVTLCELEKTLDVRVHVAEGGDGFIRILGGER
;
A
#
# COMPACT_ATOMS: atom_id res chain seq x y z
N GLU A 1 9.13 9.46 -4.32
CA GLU A 1 9.84 9.14 -3.06
C GLU A 1 9.46 7.72 -2.68
N VAL A 2 10.38 6.95 -2.09
CA VAL A 2 10.11 5.61 -1.60
C VAL A 2 9.86 5.69 -0.10
N CYS A 3 8.72 5.16 0.34
CA CYS A 3 8.28 5.19 1.74
C CYS A 3 8.38 3.76 2.33
N PRO A 4 9.41 3.43 3.12
CA PRO A 4 9.56 2.11 3.72
C PRO A 4 8.49 1.87 4.79
N VAL A 5 7.88 0.69 4.83
CA VAL A 5 6.92 0.30 5.85
C VAL A 5 7.52 -0.81 6.69
N ARG A 6 7.63 -0.60 7.99
CA ARG A 6 8.00 -1.67 8.93
C ARG A 6 6.82 -2.58 9.20
N ASN A 7 7.04 -3.89 9.21
CA ASN A 7 6.01 -4.86 9.55
C ASN A 7 5.93 -5.00 11.08
N ASP A 8 5.03 -4.26 11.75
CA ASP A 8 4.82 -4.43 13.19
C ASP A 8 3.83 -5.59 13.46
N PHE A 9 2.96 -5.93 12.50
CA PHE A 9 1.93 -6.96 12.68
C PHE A 9 2.50 -8.39 12.73
N PHE A 10 3.31 -8.78 11.76
CA PHE A 10 3.99 -10.09 11.72
C PHE A 10 5.39 -10.06 12.35
N GLY A 11 5.92 -8.87 12.64
CA GLY A 11 7.22 -8.64 13.25
C GLY A 11 8.30 -8.19 12.27
N GLU A 12 9.28 -7.44 12.78
CA GLU A 12 10.26 -6.69 11.97
C GLU A 12 11.21 -7.58 11.14
N THR A 13 11.29 -8.87 11.46
CA THR A 13 12.10 -9.86 10.70
C THR A 13 11.42 -10.29 9.40
N VAL A 14 10.15 -9.95 9.21
CA VAL A 14 9.39 -10.21 7.98
C VAL A 14 9.61 -9.08 6.98
N THR A 15 10.34 -9.36 5.91
CA THR A 15 10.80 -8.35 4.94
C THR A 15 10.13 -8.42 3.56
N VAL A 16 9.08 -9.25 3.41
CA VAL A 16 8.36 -9.41 2.14
C VAL A 16 7.16 -8.48 2.06
N SER A 17 6.92 -7.89 0.88
CA SER A 17 5.83 -6.93 0.66
C SER A 17 4.45 -7.57 0.81
N GLY A 18 4.29 -8.87 0.50
CA GLY A 18 3.00 -9.56 0.57
C GLY A 18 2.46 -9.77 1.97
N LEU A 19 3.24 -9.47 3.00
CA LEU A 19 2.82 -9.56 4.41
C LEU A 19 2.68 -8.19 5.07
N VAL A 20 2.83 -7.09 4.32
CA VAL A 20 2.60 -5.74 4.86
C VAL A 20 1.10 -5.51 5.04
N THR A 21 0.72 -4.97 6.19
CA THR A 21 -0.68 -4.75 6.58
C THR A 21 -1.11 -3.30 6.38
N GLY A 22 -2.43 -3.07 6.25
CA GLY A 22 -2.97 -1.72 6.11
C GLY A 22 -2.76 -0.89 7.39
N GLY A 23 -2.89 -1.52 8.55
CA GLY A 23 -2.64 -0.92 9.86
C GLY A 23 -1.21 -0.42 10.04
N ASP A 24 -0.22 -1.18 9.57
CA ASP A 24 1.20 -0.76 9.60
C ASP A 24 1.42 0.52 8.80
N ILE A 25 0.82 0.60 7.60
CA ILE A 25 0.90 1.78 6.74
C ILE A 25 0.25 2.98 7.42
N ILE A 26 -0.99 2.82 7.92
CA ILE A 26 -1.73 3.88 8.63
C ILE A 26 -0.92 4.41 9.80
N LYS A 27 -0.43 3.53 10.67
CA LYS A 27 0.32 3.89 11.88
C LYS A 27 1.58 4.71 11.55
N GLN A 28 2.28 4.37 10.47
CA GLN A 28 3.53 5.02 10.12
C GLN A 28 3.35 6.32 9.33
N TYR A 29 2.29 6.42 8.52
CA TYR A 29 2.15 7.45 7.50
C TYR A 29 0.92 8.36 7.62
N LYS A 30 0.02 8.13 8.58
CA LYS A 30 -1.11 9.03 8.85
C LYS A 30 -0.63 10.46 9.11
N GLY A 31 -1.17 11.41 8.33
CA GLY A 31 -0.81 12.83 8.40
C GLY A 31 0.57 13.20 7.85
N LYS A 32 1.32 12.24 7.26
CA LYS A 32 2.66 12.49 6.67
C LYS A 32 2.66 12.48 5.15
N LEU A 33 1.75 11.72 4.54
CA LEU A 33 1.64 11.64 3.09
C LEU A 33 0.95 12.89 2.54
N LYS A 34 1.53 13.46 1.47
CA LYS A 34 1.02 14.67 0.80
C LYS A 34 0.75 14.46 -0.69
N LYS A 35 0.90 13.22 -1.17
CA LYS A 35 0.81 12.82 -2.58
C LYS A 35 0.15 11.46 -2.68
N ASN A 36 -0.36 11.15 -3.86
CA ASN A 36 -0.90 9.83 -4.16
C ASN A 36 0.16 8.75 -3.93
N VAL A 37 -0.27 7.62 -3.42
CA VAL A 37 0.59 6.47 -3.10
C VAL A 37 0.37 5.38 -4.12
N ILE A 38 1.43 4.66 -4.44
CA ILE A 38 1.36 3.44 -5.25
C ILE A 38 1.76 2.28 -4.36
N ILE A 39 0.94 1.24 -4.31
CA ILE A 39 1.24 0.00 -3.60
C ILE A 39 1.22 -1.19 -4.58
N PRO A 40 2.04 -2.22 -4.35
CA PRO A 40 1.98 -3.44 -5.14
C PRO A 40 0.71 -4.24 -4.80
N LYS A 41 0.09 -4.85 -5.82
CA LYS A 41 -1.07 -5.75 -5.64
C LYS A 41 -0.81 -6.89 -4.66
N THR A 42 0.45 -7.32 -4.51
CA THR A 42 0.83 -8.40 -3.59
C THR A 42 0.53 -8.10 -2.13
N MET A 43 0.38 -6.82 -1.73
CA MET A 43 -0.04 -6.44 -0.37
C MET A 43 -1.52 -6.74 -0.07
N LEU A 44 -2.32 -6.96 -1.11
CA LEU A 44 -3.75 -7.16 -1.01
C LEU A 44 -4.07 -8.65 -1.20
N ARG A 45 -5.10 -9.11 -0.50
CA ARG A 45 -5.73 -10.41 -0.73
C ARG A 45 -6.27 -10.46 -2.15
N GLU A 46 -6.11 -11.64 -2.77
CA GLU A 46 -6.60 -11.86 -4.12
C GLU A 46 -8.10 -11.53 -4.22
N PHE A 47 -8.44 -10.70 -5.20
CA PHE A 47 -9.80 -10.33 -5.59
C PHE A 47 -10.65 -9.51 -4.60
N SER A 48 -10.14 -9.12 -3.43
CA SER A 48 -10.95 -8.38 -2.44
C SER A 48 -10.51 -6.94 -2.19
N GLY A 49 -9.29 -6.54 -2.56
CA GLY A 49 -8.80 -5.20 -2.27
C GLY A 49 -8.68 -4.93 -0.76
N VAL A 50 -8.51 -6.00 0.02
CA VAL A 50 -8.37 -5.99 1.49
C VAL A 50 -6.97 -6.45 1.84
N PHE A 51 -6.33 -5.82 2.82
CA PHE A 51 -5.05 -6.24 3.37
C PHE A 51 -5.20 -7.52 4.22
N LEU A 52 -4.10 -8.07 4.72
CA LEU A 52 -4.14 -9.27 5.56
C LEU A 52 -4.80 -9.03 6.93
N ASP A 53 -4.74 -7.80 7.44
CA ASP A 53 -5.35 -7.34 8.69
C ASP A 53 -6.78 -6.82 8.53
N GLU A 54 -7.46 -7.19 7.46
CA GLU A 54 -8.87 -6.84 7.17
C GLU A 54 -9.12 -5.35 6.86
N VAL A 55 -8.07 -4.51 6.88
CA VAL A 55 -8.16 -3.12 6.43
C VAL A 55 -8.46 -3.10 4.94
N THR A 56 -9.45 -2.32 4.53
CA THR A 56 -9.80 -2.12 3.12
C THR A 56 -8.99 -0.99 2.49
N LEU A 57 -8.81 -1.02 1.17
CA LEU A 57 -8.24 0.12 0.43
C LEU A 57 -9.00 1.42 0.71
N CYS A 58 -10.32 1.35 0.79
CA CYS A 58 -11.17 2.51 1.06
C CYS A 58 -10.90 3.12 2.44
N GLU A 59 -10.71 2.30 3.47
CA GLU A 59 -10.33 2.77 4.80
C GLU A 59 -8.93 3.36 4.82
N LEU A 60 -7.99 2.75 4.11
CA LEU A 60 -6.63 3.25 3.96
C LEU A 60 -6.62 4.66 3.33
N GLU A 61 -7.29 4.81 2.18
CA GLU A 61 -7.40 6.10 1.46
C GLU A 61 -8.04 7.18 2.34
N LYS A 62 -9.15 6.85 3.00
CA LYS A 62 -9.85 7.77 3.92
C LYS A 62 -8.98 8.17 5.11
N THR A 63 -8.21 7.24 5.67
CA THR A 63 -7.42 7.50 6.88
C THR A 63 -6.16 8.30 6.58
N LEU A 64 -5.59 8.09 5.40
CA LEU A 64 -4.37 8.78 4.96
C LEU A 64 -4.65 10.09 4.21
N ASP A 65 -5.91 10.34 3.82
CA ASP A 65 -6.34 11.50 3.01
C ASP A 65 -5.58 11.60 1.67
N VAL A 66 -5.28 10.44 1.07
CA VAL A 66 -4.58 10.33 -0.22
C VAL A 66 -5.20 9.24 -1.07
N ARG A 67 -5.10 9.37 -2.40
CA ARG A 67 -5.45 8.28 -3.31
C ARG A 67 -4.37 7.21 -3.34
N VAL A 68 -4.80 5.96 -3.35
CA VAL A 68 -3.94 4.78 -3.42
C VAL A 68 -4.14 4.07 -4.75
N HIS A 69 -3.09 3.98 -5.53
CA HIS A 69 -3.06 3.24 -6.79
C HIS A 69 -2.44 1.86 -6.57
N VAL A 70 -3.07 0.82 -7.12
CA VAL A 70 -2.58 -0.55 -7.02
C VAL A 70 -1.84 -0.90 -8.31
N ALA A 71 -0.55 -1.23 -8.19
CA ALA A 71 0.27 -1.66 -9.31
C ALA A 71 0.26 -3.19 -9.44
N GLU A 72 -0.10 -3.67 -10.63
CA GLU A 72 0.02 -5.08 -11.01
C GLU A 72 1.37 -5.32 -11.69
N GLY A 73 2.34 -5.83 -10.93
CA GLY A 73 3.69 -6.08 -11.44
C GLY A 73 4.45 -4.81 -11.86
N GLY A 74 5.55 -5.02 -12.60
CA GLY A 74 6.41 -3.93 -13.07
C GLY A 74 5.74 -3.06 -14.13
N ASP A 75 5.07 -3.66 -15.10
CA ASP A 75 4.38 -2.93 -16.17
C ASP A 75 3.25 -2.04 -15.63
N GLY A 76 2.47 -2.56 -14.67
CA GLY A 76 1.43 -1.78 -14.00
C GLY A 76 2.01 -0.56 -13.26
N PHE A 77 3.17 -0.71 -12.62
CA PHE A 77 3.87 0.39 -11.98
C PHE A 77 4.31 1.47 -12.99
N ILE A 78 4.92 1.06 -14.11
CA ILE A 78 5.33 1.99 -15.17
C ILE A 78 4.13 2.72 -15.77
N ARG A 79 3.00 2.04 -15.99
CA ARG A 79 1.79 2.66 -16.52
C ARG A 79 1.21 3.73 -15.60
N ILE A 80 1.21 3.47 -14.28
CA ILE A 80 0.72 4.43 -13.28
C ILE A 80 1.64 5.65 -13.20
N LEU A 81 2.97 5.46 -13.31
CA LEU A 81 3.93 6.56 -13.27
C LEU A 81 4.01 7.37 -14.57
N GLY A 82 3.97 6.70 -15.71
CA GLY A 82 4.22 7.29 -17.01
C GLY A 82 3.06 8.15 -17.53
N GLY A 83 1.84 7.87 -17.09
CA GLY A 83 0.63 8.36 -17.75
C GLY A 83 0.53 7.77 -19.15
N GLU A 84 -0.67 7.36 -19.56
CA GLU A 84 -0.87 6.90 -20.93
C GLU A 84 -0.39 8.00 -21.91
N ARG A 85 0.56 7.63 -22.77
CA ARG A 85 0.80 8.32 -24.04
C ARG A 85 -0.10 7.68 -25.09
#